data_AF-A0A9X0H224-F1
#
_entry.id   AF-A0A9X0H224-F1
#
_cell.length_a   1.000
_cell.length_b   1.000
_cell.length_c   1.000
_cell.angle_alpha   90.00
_cell.angle_beta   90.00
_cell.angle_gamma   90.00
#
_symmetry.space_group_name_H-M   'P 1'
#
loop_
_entity.id
_entity.type
_entity.pdbx_description
1 polymer ?
#
loop_
_entity_poly.entity_id
_entity_poly.type
_entity_poly.pdbx_seq_one_letter_code
_entity_poly.pdbx_strand_id
1 'polypeptide(L)' 'MCMEKRGSARKGLPVVHTRAAGVDIGSRFHVVAVPAHLAESPVQTFNAFTAELDRIAD' A
#
# COMPACT_ATOMS: atom_id res chain seq x y z
N MET A 1 15.34 2.07 -19.52
CA MET A 1 14.48 0.91 -19.22
C MET A 1 14.97 0.27 -17.94
N CYS A 2 14.28 0.48 -16.81
CA CYS A 2 14.67 -0.10 -15.53
C CYS A 2 14.09 -1.52 -15.40
N MET A 3 14.94 -2.45 -14.97
CA MET A 3 14.70 -3.90 -14.95
C MET A 3 13.51 -4.30 -14.06
N GLU A 4 12.64 -5.14 -14.63
CA GLU A 4 11.59 -5.87 -13.91
C GLU A 4 12.24 -6.95 -13.03
N LYS A 5 12.07 -6.86 -11.72
CA LYS A 5 12.69 -7.76 -10.75
C LYS A 5 11.93 -9.09 -10.76
N ARG A 6 12.46 -10.13 -11.41
CA ARG A 6 11.91 -11.50 -11.33
C ARG A 6 12.16 -12.08 -9.94
N GLY A 7 11.17 -11.96 -9.07
CA GLY A 7 11.12 -12.71 -7.81
C GLY A 7 10.75 -14.16 -8.07
N SER A 8 11.61 -15.09 -7.63
CA SER A 8 11.37 -16.54 -7.60
C SER A 8 9.95 -16.90 -7.18
N ALA A 9 9.28 -17.75 -7.95
CA ALA A 9 7.92 -18.23 -7.71
C ALA A 9 7.85 -19.14 -6.47
N ARG A 10 8.01 -18.57 -5.27
CA ARG A 10 7.32 -19.12 -4.10
C ARG A 10 5.85 -19.10 -4.47
N LYS A 11 5.16 -20.25 -4.44
CA LYS A 11 3.69 -20.26 -4.45
C LYS A 11 3.26 -19.41 -3.27
N GLY A 12 2.94 -18.15 -3.53
CA GLY A 12 2.49 -17.21 -2.53
C GLY A 12 1.23 -17.75 -1.86
N LEU A 13 0.94 -17.25 -0.66
CA LEU A 13 -0.37 -17.48 -0.07
C LEU A 13 -1.45 -17.05 -1.08
N PRO A 14 -2.58 -17.78 -1.18
CA PRO A 14 -3.66 -17.37 -2.05
C PRO A 14 -4.11 -15.96 -1.69
N VAL A 15 -4.20 -15.08 -2.68
CA VAL A 15 -4.70 -13.72 -2.50
C VAL A 15 -6.21 -13.80 -2.33
N VAL A 16 -6.70 -13.53 -1.12
CA VAL A 16 -8.14 -13.53 -0.80
C VAL A 16 -8.80 -12.21 -1.21
N HIS A 17 -8.07 -11.10 -1.05
CA HIS A 17 -8.56 -9.74 -1.37
C HIS A 17 -7.58 -9.04 -2.32
N THR A 18 -7.93 -9.02 -3.61
CA THR A 18 -7.08 -8.47 -4.69
C THR A 18 -6.87 -6.95 -4.62
N ARG A 19 -7.73 -6.25 -3.89
CA ARG A 19 -7.71 -4.79 -3.72
C ARG A 19 -7.43 -4.35 -2.27
N ALA A 20 -6.93 -5.26 -1.43
CA ALA A 20 -6.59 -4.89 -0.06
C ALA A 20 -5.42 -3.90 -0.03
N ALA A 21 -5.49 -2.94 0.89
CA ALA A 21 -4.38 -2.07 1.23
C ALA A 21 -3.57 -2.67 2.40
N GLY A 22 -2.26 -2.58 2.32
CA GLY A 22 -1.37 -2.76 3.47
C GLY A 22 -1.22 -1.42 4.19
N VAL A 23 -1.35 -1.42 5.52
CA VAL A 23 -1.24 -0.20 6.34
C VAL A 23 -0.20 -0.41 7.43
N ASP A 24 0.74 0.51 7.54
CA ASP A 24 1.70 0.61 8.65
C ASP A 24 1.43 1.88 9.45
N ILE A 25 1.26 1.74 10.77
CA ILE A 25 0.78 2.80 11.66
C ILE A 25 1.89 3.19 12.64
N GLY A 26 2.49 4.36 12.42
CA GLY A 26 3.40 5.01 13.36
C GLY A 26 2.71 6.12 14.17
N SER A 27 3.38 6.58 15.22
CA SER A 27 2.88 7.67 16.10
C SER A 27 2.82 9.04 15.44
N ARG A 28 3.57 9.25 14.34
CA ARG A 28 3.65 10.53 13.62
C ARG A 28 2.98 10.48 12.26
N PHE A 29 2.98 9.31 11.63
CA PHE A 29 2.45 9.12 10.29
C PHE A 29 2.05 7.66 10.06
N HIS A 30 1.28 7.45 9.01
CA HIS A 30 0.76 6.18 8.54
C HIS A 30 1.19 5.99 7.08
N VAL A 31 1.54 4.77 6.70
CA VAL A 31 1.90 4.43 5.32
C VAL A 31 0.87 3.45 4.79
N VAL A 32 0.28 3.77 3.64
CA VAL A 32 -0.72 2.93 2.97
C VAL A 32 -0.16 2.50 1.63
N ALA A 33 -0.18 1.20 1.37
CA ALA A 33 0.28 0.61 0.12
C ALA A 33 -0.86 -0.19 -0.54
N VAL A 34 -1.11 0.06 -1.81
CA VAL A 34 -2.03 -0.70 -2.66
C VAL A 34 -1.26 -1.34 -3.81
N PRO A 35 -1.81 -2.38 -4.46
CA PRO A 35 -1.27 -2.88 -5.72
C PRO A 35 -1.00 -1.77 -6.74
N ALA A 36 0.15 -1.83 -7.42
CA ALA A 36 0.66 -0.75 -8.28
C ALA A 36 -0.25 -0.32 -9.43
N HIS A 37 -1.21 -1.17 -9.83
CA HIS A 37 -2.17 -0.87 -10.89
C HIS A 37 -3.43 -0.15 -10.40
N LEU A 38 -3.58 0.06 -9.08
CA LEU A 38 -4.78 0.66 -8.48
C LEU A 38 -4.67 2.16 -8.25
N ALA A 39 -3.45 2.73 -8.25
CA ALA A 39 -3.24 4.16 -8.03
C ALA A 39 -1.93 4.63 -8.71
N GLU A 40 -1.90 5.90 -9.10
CA GLU A 40 -0.70 6.55 -9.66
C GLU A 40 0.43 6.65 -8.61
N SER A 41 0.06 6.95 -7.37
CA SER A 41 0.94 6.82 -6.20
C SER A 41 0.49 5.64 -5.34
N PRO A 42 0.99 4.41 -5.62
CA PRO A 42 0.52 3.20 -4.94
C PRO A 42 1.00 3.08 -3.50
N VAL A 43 1.93 3.95 -3.06
CA VAL A 43 2.36 4.06 -1.68
C VAL A 43 2.23 5.53 -1.26
N GLN A 44 1.44 5.79 -0.23
CA GLN A 44 1.17 7.14 0.26
C GLN A 44 1.40 7.23 1.77
N THR A 45 1.80 8.41 2.22
CA THR A 45 2.06 8.72 3.63
C THR A 45 1.09 9.78 4.11
N PHE A 46 0.44 9.51 5.24
CA PHE A 46 -0.53 10.39 5.88
C PHE A 46 -0.03 10.73 7.29
N ASN A 47 -0.23 11.97 7.76
CA ASN A 47 0.11 12.29 9.14
C ASN A 47 -0.85 11.61 10.12
N ALA A 48 -0.41 11.40 11.37
CA ALA A 48 -1.23 10.75 12.41
C ALA A 48 -2.33 11.66 13.01
N PHE A 49 -2.65 12.78 12.35
CA PHE A 49 -3.67 13.72 12.81
C PHE A 49 -5.04 13.34 12.26
N THR A 50 -6.11 13.63 13.00
CA THR A 50 -7.45 13.11 12.70
C THR A 50 -7.96 13.48 11.31
N ALA A 51 -7.68 14.68 10.81
CA ALA A 51 -8.07 15.11 9.47
C ALA A 51 -7.32 14.38 8.31
N GLU A 52 -6.22 13.70 8.61
CA GLU A 52 -5.48 12.88 7.65
C GLU A 52 -5.92 11.42 7.64
N LEU A 53 -6.55 10.95 8.72
CA LEU A 53 -7.12 9.60 8.78
C LEU A 53 -8.32 9.45 7.84
N ASP A 54 -9.18 10.46 7.76
CA ASP A 54 -10.33 10.42 6.84
C ASP A 54 -9.88 10.32 5.37
N ARG A 55 -8.76 10.98 5.03
CA ARG A 55 -8.17 10.92 3.67
C ARG A 55 -7.62 9.55 3.27
N ILE A 56 -7.49 8.60 4.20
CA ILE A 56 -7.11 7.21 3.87
C ILE A 56 -8.29 6.47 3.23
N ALA A 57 -9.53 6.89 3.49
CA ALA A 57 -10.74 6.25 2.97
C ALA A 57 -11.20 6.82 1.61
N ASP A 58 -10.70 7.99 1.23
CA ASP A 58 -10.97 8.67 -0.05
C ASP A 58 -10.07 8.13 -1.18
#